data_AF-A0A3D5KGB4-F1
#
_entry.id   AF-A0A3D5KGB4-F1
#
_cell.length_a   1.000
_cell.length_b   1.000
_cell.length_c   1.000
_cell.angle_alpha   90.00
_cell.angle_beta   90.00
_cell.angle_gamma   90.00
#
_symmetry.space_group_name_H-M   'P 1'
#
loop_
_entity.id
_entity.type
_entity.pdbx_description
1 polymer ?
#
loop_
_entity_poly.entity_id
_entity_poly.type
_entity_poly.pdbx_seq_one_letter_code
_entity_poly.pdbx_strand_id
1 'polypeptide(L)' 'MVELSRILVRNITSVRNDFYEVIGKLYFGELIFYPVFEMESFSPGYWDDMVGSWLII' A
#
# COMPACT_ATOMS: atom_id res chain seq x y z
N MET A 1 -1.10 14.83 -8.70
CA MET A 1 -1.19 13.82 -7.63
C MET A 1 0.18 13.50 -7.02
N VAL A 2 1.23 13.13 -7.77
CA VAL A 2 2.57 12.80 -7.22
C VAL A 2 3.14 13.86 -6.26
N GLU A 3 3.09 15.15 -6.64
CA GLU A 3 3.59 16.23 -5.77
C GLU A 3 2.78 16.36 -4.48
N LEU A 4 1.45 16.24 -4.58
CA LEU A 4 0.55 16.25 -3.43
C LEU A 4 0.78 15.05 -2.52
N SER A 5 1.01 13.86 -3.10
CA SER A 5 1.41 12.67 -2.35
C SER A 5 2.67 12.93 -1.55
N ARG A 6 3.73 13.51 -2.17
CA ARG A 6 4.99 13.84 -1.48
C ARG A 6 4.81 14.78 -0.30
N ILE A 7 3.92 15.76 -0.43
CA ILE A 7 3.60 16.70 0.64
C ILE A 7 2.85 15.98 1.77
N LEU A 8 1.81 15.21 1.43
CA LEU A 8 0.97 14.47 2.39
C LEU A 8 1.77 13.45 3.21
N VAL A 9 2.71 12.76 2.57
CA VAL A 9 3.47 11.67 3.18
C VAL A 9 4.84 12.11 3.69
N ARG A 10 5.10 13.42 3.75
CA ARG A 10 6.39 13.95 4.18
C ARG A 10 6.71 13.44 5.59
N ASN A 11 7.88 12.81 5.73
CA ASN A 11 8.36 12.17 6.96
C ASN A 11 7.63 10.88 7.37
N ILE A 12 6.85 10.27 6.48
CA ILE A 12 6.28 8.94 6.69
C ILE A 12 7.09 7.93 5.87
N THR A 13 7.58 6.88 6.53
CA THR A 13 8.50 5.89 5.93
C THR A 13 7.85 5.04 4.84
N SER A 14 6.62 4.59 5.07
CA SER A 14 5.86 3.81 4.09
C SER A 14 4.37 4.06 4.29
N VAL A 15 3.70 4.57 3.27
CA VAL A 15 2.27 4.82 3.28
C VAL A 15 1.76 4.94 1.84
N ARG A 16 0.65 4.27 1.54
CA ARG A 16 -0.12 4.51 0.31
C ARG A 16 -1.13 5.62 0.59
N ASN A 17 -1.31 6.54 -0.35
CA ASN A 17 -2.37 7.54 -0.29
C ASN A 17 -3.24 7.42 -1.53
N ASP A 18 -4.55 7.55 -1.33
CA ASP A 18 -5.53 7.48 -2.40
C ASP A 18 -6.19 8.85 -2.59
N PHE A 19 -6.37 9.23 -3.86
CA PHE A 19 -7.08 10.43 -4.27
C PHE A 19 -8.26 10.06 -5.16
N TYR A 20 -9.32 10.87 -5.11
CA TYR A 20 -10.48 10.75 -5.97
C TYR A 20 -10.74 12.09 -6.64
N GLU A 21 -11.16 12.07 -7.90
CA GLU A 21 -11.57 13.27 -8.61
C GLU A 21 -13.07 13.23 -8.89
N VAL A 22 -13.79 14.26 -8.45
CA VAL A 22 -15.23 14.38 -8.65
C VAL A 22 -15.52 15.73 -9.29
N ILE A 23 -16.02 15.71 -10.53
CA ILE A 23 -16.36 16.90 -11.32
C ILE A 23 -15.17 17.88 -11.40
N GLY A 24 -14.00 17.38 -11.82
CA GLY A 24 -12.79 18.19 -11.98
C GLY A 24 -12.14 18.65 -10.67
N LYS A 25 -12.69 18.27 -9.52
CA LYS A 25 -12.15 18.62 -8.20
C LYS A 25 -11.51 17.40 -7.56
N LEU A 26 -10.26 17.59 -7.14
CA LEU A 26 -9.47 16.57 -6.47
C LEU A 26 -9.77 16.53 -4.97
N TYR A 27 -9.93 15.33 -4.42
CA TYR A 27 -10.17 15.05 -3.02
C TYR A 27 -9.16 14.02 -2.51
N PHE A 28 -8.67 14.24 -1.30
CA PHE A 28 -8.00 13.21 -0.51
C PHE A 28 -9.04 12.26 0.06
N GLY A 29 -8.76 10.96 0.20
CA GLY A 29 -9.63 10.12 1.04
C GLY A 29 -8.97 9.14 2.00
N GLU A 30 -7.87 8.45 1.67
CA GLU A 30 -7.26 7.50 2.63
C GLU A 30 -5.73 7.53 2.66
N LEU A 31 -5.16 7.30 3.85
CA LEU A 31 -3.77 6.92 4.08
C LEU A 31 -3.72 5.49 4.64
N ILE A 32 -2.93 4.62 4.00
CA ILE A 32 -2.76 3.22 4.39
C ILE A 32 -1.29 2.98 4.71
N PHE A 33 -1.00 2.77 6.00
CA PHE A 33 0.37 2.61 6.51
C PHE A 33 0.94 1.20 6.30
N TYR A 34 0.07 0.21 6.09
CA TYR A 34 0.44 -1.18 5.81
C TYR A 34 -0.27 -1.63 4.54
N PRO A 35 0.16 -1.11 3.37
CA PRO A 35 -0.57 -1.29 2.11
C PRO A 35 -0.41 -2.70 1.51
N VAL A 36 0.39 -3.56 2.15
CA VAL A 36 0.60 -4.94 1.72
C VAL A 36 -0.74 -5.66 1.84
N PHE A 37 -1.36 -5.88 0.69
CA PHE A 37 -2.53 -6.75 0.59
C PHE A 37 -2.08 -8.18 0.89
N GLU A 38 -2.97 -9.00 1.43
CA GLU A 38 -2.70 -10.37 1.93
C GLU A 38 -2.15 -11.38 0.88
N MET A 39 -1.83 -10.93 -0.34
CA MET A 39 -1.41 -11.76 -1.47
C MET A 39 -0.24 -11.19 -2.28
N GLU A 40 0.58 -10.29 -1.71
CA GLU A 40 1.84 -9.92 -2.35
C GLU A 40 2.87 -11.05 -2.16
N SER A 41 3.52 -11.47 -3.24
CA SER A 41 4.57 -12.51 -3.19
C SER A 41 5.74 -12.02 -2.34
N PHE A 42 6.20 -12.85 -1.41
CA PHE A 42 7.37 -12.53 -0.63
C PHE A 42 8.62 -12.47 -1.50
N SER A 43 9.57 -11.61 -1.10
CA SER A 43 10.90 -11.56 -1.71
C SER A 43 11.97 -11.83 -0.66
N PRO A 44 12.84 -12.84 -0.85
CA PRO A 44 12.90 -13.75 -2.00
C PRO A 44 11.73 -14.77 -2.04
N GLY A 45 11.36 -15.27 -3.22
CA GLY A 45 10.16 -16.10 -3.40
C GLY A 45 10.06 -17.41 -2.60
N TYR A 46 11.16 -17.93 -2.03
CA TYR A 46 11.10 -19.14 -1.19
C TYR A 46 10.28 -18.94 0.09
N TRP A 47 10.06 -17.69 0.51
CA TRP A 47 9.22 -17.38 1.66
C TRP A 47 7.76 -17.70 1.42
N ASP A 48 7.27 -17.62 0.18
CA ASP A 48 5.90 -18.00 -0.19
C ASP A 48 5.66 -19.49 0.16
N ASP A 49 6.55 -20.37 -0.29
CA ASP A 49 6.46 -21.81 -0.02
C ASP A 49 6.63 -22.12 1.47
N MET A 50 7.60 -21.46 2.13
CA MET A 50 7.89 -21.75 3.52
C MET A 50 6.75 -21.35 4.45
N VAL A 51 6.18 -20.15 4.28
CA VAL A 51 5.03 -19.69 5.08
C VAL A 51 3.80 -20.52 4.74
N GLY A 52 3.58 -20.82 3.45
CA GLY A 52 2.50 -21.71 3.00
C GLY A 52 2.55 -23.08 3.67
N SER A 53 3.74 -23.64 3.89
CA SER A 53 3.91 -24.93 4.58
C SER A 53 3.48 -24.95 6.04
N TRP A 54 3.37 -23.79 6.69
CA TRP A 54 2.93 -23.66 8.10
C TRP A 54 1.42 -23.54 8.23
N LEU A 55 0.71 -23.18 7.15
CA LEU A 55 -0.73 -23.04 7.14
C LEU A 55 -1.36 -24.43 7.06
N ILE A 56 -2.04 -24.85 8.14
CA ILE A 56 -2.92 -26.02 8.12
C ILE A 56 -4.31 -25.51 7.77
N ILE A 57 -4.79 -25.84 6.56
CA ILE A 57 -6.12 -25.49 6.05
C ILE A 57 -7.04 -26.70 6.19
#